data_AF-A0A2L0ABV9-F1
#
_entry.id   AF-A0A2L0ABV9-F1
#
_cell.length_a   1.000
_cell.length_b   1.000
_cell.length_c   1.000
_cell.angle_alpha   90.00
_cell.angle_beta   90.00
_cell.angle_gamma   90.00
#
_symmetry.space_group_name_H-M   'P 1'
#
loop_
_entity.id
_entity.type
_entity.pdbx_description
1 polymer ?
#
loop_
_entity_poly.entity_id
_entity_poly.type
_entity_poly.pdbx_seq_one_letter_code
_entity_poly.pdbx_strand_id
1 'polypeptide(L)'
;MIRWLYLFAGCLALALGIAGAILPLLPTVPFIIFAAFCFAQSSPRLERQLLEHPHLGPHIQRWRRNGAISRKGKRAATAAFALSALLGIVFVSWPFSLVPVAAAFIGGTWIWGRPE
;
A
#
# COMPACT_ATOMS: atom_id res chain seq x y z
N MET A 1 -6.24 19.96 -12.57
CA MET A 1 -5.16 19.88 -11.56
C MET A 1 -5.16 18.54 -10.83
N ILE A 2 -6.25 18.13 -10.18
CA ILE A 2 -6.36 16.85 -9.45
C ILE A 2 -6.02 15.58 -10.26
N ARG A 3 -6.34 15.53 -11.57
CA ARG A 3 -6.00 14.38 -12.42
C ARG A 3 -4.49 14.14 -12.55
N TRP A 4 -3.68 15.21 -12.56
CA TRP A 4 -2.21 15.12 -12.63
C TRP A 4 -1.60 14.62 -11.32
N LEU A 5 -2.14 15.06 -10.18
CA LEU A 5 -1.76 14.55 -8.85
C LEU A 5 -1.97 13.04 -8.74
N TYR A 6 -3.15 12.56 -9.17
CA TYR A 6 -3.42 11.11 -9.18
C TYR A 6 -2.54 10.34 -10.17
N LEU A 7 -2.18 10.94 -11.30
CA LEU A 7 -1.28 10.31 -12.28
C LEU A 7 0.15 10.17 -11.71
N PHE A 8 0.65 11.23 -11.08
CA PHE A 8 1.95 11.22 -10.42
C PHE A 8 1.98 10.23 -9.25
N ALA A 9 0.96 10.24 -8.39
CA ALA A 9 0.82 9.31 -7.28
C ALA A 9 0.71 7.84 -7.75
N GLY A 10 -0.05 7.58 -8.81
CA GLY A 10 -0.16 6.24 -9.42
C GLY A 10 1.17 5.75 -10.00
N CYS A 11 1.92 6.63 -10.66
CA CYS A 11 3.25 6.32 -11.20
C CYS A 11 4.26 6.05 -10.08
N LEU A 12 4.24 6.85 -9.02
CA LEU A 12 5.10 6.67 -7.85
C LEU A 12 4.80 5.34 -7.12
N ALA A 13 3.52 5.02 -6.97
CA ALA A 13 3.09 3.76 -6.37
C ALA A 13 3.43 2.54 -7.25
N LEU A 14 3.35 2.67 -8.58
CA LEU A 14 3.79 1.62 -9.50
C LEU A 14 5.30 1.41 -9.40
N ALA A 15 6.09 2.50 -9.38
CA ALA A 15 7.53 2.44 -9.20
C ALA A 15 7.93 1.81 -7.86
N LEU A 16 7.23 2.16 -6.77
CA LEU A 16 7.39 1.53 -5.45
C LEU A 16 6.99 0.06 -5.45
N GLY A 17 5.93 -0.32 -6.18
CA GLY A 17 5.52 -1.71 -6.34
C GLY A 17 6.53 -2.55 -7.12
N ILE A 18 7.17 -1.97 -8.13
CA ILE A 18 8.26 -2.60 -8.89
C ILE A 18 9.53 -2.67 -8.02
N ALA A 19 9.89 -1.59 -7.33
CA ALA A 19 11.02 -1.56 -6.41
C ALA A 19 10.84 -2.57 -5.26
N GLY A 20 9.62 -2.71 -4.73
CA GLY A 20 9.27 -3.74 -3.75
C GLY A 20 9.24 -5.16 -4.32
N ALA A 21 9.21 -5.35 -5.64
CA ALA A 21 9.38 -6.68 -6.23
C ALA A 21 10.85 -7.11 -6.17
N ILE A 22 11.76 -6.13 -6.23
CA ILE A 22 13.21 -6.32 -6.12
C ILE A 22 13.63 -6.40 -4.64
N LEU A 23 12.98 -5.63 -3.76
CA LEU A 23 13.17 -5.69 -2.30
C LEU A 23 12.08 -6.57 -1.66
N PRO A 24 12.33 -7.85 -1.31
CA PRO A 24 11.33 -8.79 -0.78
C PRO A 24 10.72 -8.39 0.57
N LEU A 25 11.09 -7.24 1.12
CA LEU A 25 10.56 -6.65 2.34
C LEU A 25 9.24 -5.88 2.11
N LEU A 26 8.97 -5.39 0.89
CA LEU A 26 7.80 -4.57 0.58
C LEU A 26 6.66 -5.39 -0.06
N PRO A 27 5.41 -5.19 0.37
CA PRO A 27 4.25 -5.86 -0.20
C PRO A 27 3.91 -5.22 -1.56
N THR A 28 4.35 -5.80 -2.65
CA THR A 28 4.10 -5.26 -4.00
C THR A 28 2.61 -5.12 -4.34
N VAL A 29 1.79 -6.06 -3.87
CA VAL A 29 0.35 -6.14 -4.17
C VAL A 29 -0.43 -4.87 -3.76
N PRO A 30 -0.37 -4.37 -2.51
CA PRO A 30 -1.06 -3.13 -2.14
C PRO A 30 -0.57 -1.88 -2.89
N PHE A 31 0.72 -1.77 -3.23
CA PHE A 31 1.21 -0.66 -4.06
C PHE A 31 0.64 -0.71 -5.49
N ILE A 32 0.57 -1.90 -6.08
CA ILE A 32 -0.02 -2.12 -7.40
C ILE A 32 -1.54 -1.82 -7.39
N ILE A 33 -2.25 -2.22 -6.32
CA ILE A 33 -3.68 -1.89 -6.15
C ILE A 33 -3.88 -0.39 -5.98
N PHE A 34 -3.03 0.28 -5.18
CA PHE A 34 -3.09 1.72 -5.00
C PHE A 34 -2.80 2.46 -6.32
N ALA A 35 -1.82 1.99 -7.10
CA ALA A 35 -1.56 2.49 -8.46
C ALA A 35 -2.79 2.32 -9.36
N ALA A 36 -3.44 1.15 -9.33
CA ALA A 36 -4.67 0.89 -10.08
C ALA A 36 -5.81 1.84 -9.69
N PHE A 37 -5.98 2.13 -8.38
CA PHE A 37 -6.96 3.10 -7.89
C PHE A 37 -6.65 4.53 -8.35
N CYS A 38 -5.39 4.97 -8.27
CA CYS A 38 -4.97 6.27 -8.77
C CYS A 38 -5.15 6.41 -10.29
N PHE A 39 -4.91 5.35 -11.06
CA PHE A 39 -5.16 5.34 -12.50
C PHE A 39 -6.65 5.32 -12.83
N ALA A 40 -7.49 4.63 -12.05
CA ALA A 40 -8.95 4.67 -12.22
C ALA A 40 -9.50 6.10 -12.10
N GLN A 41 -8.97 6.89 -11.16
CA GLN A 41 -9.42 8.26 -10.93
C GLN A 41 -8.81 9.29 -11.91
N SER A 42 -7.61 9.05 -12.45
CA SER A 42 -6.93 9.97 -13.38
C SER A 42 -7.17 9.65 -14.86
N SER A 43 -6.99 8.38 -15.25
CA SER A 43 -6.99 7.90 -16.63
C SER A 43 -7.52 6.46 -16.76
N PRO A 44 -8.79 6.30 -17.19
CA PRO A 44 -9.40 4.99 -17.41
C PRO A 44 -8.66 4.10 -18.42
N ARG A 45 -7.87 4.70 -19.33
CA ARG A 45 -7.05 3.95 -20.30
C ARG A 45 -5.88 3.24 -19.63
N LEU A 46 -5.18 3.91 -18.70
CA LEU A 46 -4.07 3.32 -17.96
C LEU A 46 -4.54 2.25 -16.98
N GLU A 47 -5.71 2.45 -16.36
CA GLU A 47 -6.32 1.42 -15.52
C GLU A 47 -6.58 0.14 -16.33
N ARG A 48 -7.16 0.26 -17.54
CA ARG A 48 -7.40 -0.90 -18.42
C ARG A 48 -6.11 -1.61 -18.81
N GLN A 49 -5.08 -0.87 -19.22
CA GLN A 49 -3.78 -1.48 -19.54
C GLN A 49 -3.16 -2.24 -18.36
N LEU A 50 -3.34 -1.72 -17.13
CA LEU A 50 -2.84 -2.38 -15.92
C LEU A 50 -3.64 -3.64 -15.55
N LEU A 51 -4.96 -3.60 -15.77
CA LEU A 51 -5.87 -4.74 -15.56
C LEU A 51 -5.70 -5.84 -16.61
N GLU A 52 -5.35 -5.47 -17.84
CA GLU A 52 -5.06 -6.40 -18.94
C GLU A 52 -3.66 -7.02 -18.83
N HIS A 53 -2.78 -6.47 -17.97
CA HIS A 53 -1.43 -6.98 -17.82
C HIS A 53 -1.42 -8.38 -17.17
N PRO A 54 -0.79 -9.40 -17.79
CA PRO A 54 -0.94 -10.81 -17.41
C PRO A 54 -0.45 -11.12 -15.98
N HIS A 55 0.56 -10.41 -15.48
CA HIS A 55 1.05 -10.58 -14.11
C HIS A 55 0.32 -9.73 -13.07
N LEU A 56 -0.18 -8.53 -13.42
CA LEU A 56 -0.70 -7.56 -12.44
C LEU A 56 -2.23 -7.62 -12.35
N GLY A 57 -2.89 -7.79 -13.49
CA GLY A 57 -4.33 -7.89 -13.63
C GLY A 57 -4.99 -8.94 -12.73
N PRO A 58 -4.48 -10.20 -12.68
CA PRO A 58 -5.07 -11.23 -11.84
C PRO A 58 -4.98 -10.91 -10.34
N HIS A 59 -3.97 -10.17 -9.88
CA HIS A 59 -3.85 -9.75 -8.48
C HIS A 59 -4.85 -8.65 -8.13
N ILE A 60 -5.01 -7.66 -9.02
CA ILE A 60 -5.97 -6.57 -8.84
C ILE A 60 -7.41 -7.12 -8.86
N GLN A 61 -7.73 -8.03 -9.78
CA GLN A 61 -9.05 -8.66 -9.85
C GLN A 61 -9.37 -9.54 -8.63
N ARG A 62 -8.38 -10.31 -8.12
CA ARG A 62 -8.55 -11.11 -6.90
C ARG A 62 -8.85 -10.24 -5.69
N TRP A 63 -8.16 -9.10 -5.58
CA TRP A 63 -8.42 -8.13 -4.54
C TRP A 63 -9.80 -7.49 -4.68
N ARG A 64 -10.19 -7.07 -5.89
CA ARG A 64 -11.49 -6.44 -6.15
C ARG A 64 -12.67 -7.38 -5.88
N ARG A 65 -12.51 -8.69 -6.11
CA ARG A 65 -13.52 -9.71 -5.78
C ARG A 65 -13.61 -10.02 -4.29
N ASN A 66 -12.47 -10.16 -3.62
CA ASN A 66 -12.47 -10.65 -2.25
C ASN A 66 -12.61 -9.52 -1.22
N GLY A 67 -12.31 -8.26 -1.58
CA GLY A 67 -12.43 -7.10 -0.69
C GLY A 67 -11.62 -7.22 0.61
N ALA A 68 -10.75 -8.23 0.69
CA ALA A 68 -10.18 -8.70 1.93
C ALA A 68 -8.68 -8.39 1.98
N ILE A 69 -8.24 -8.04 3.19
CA ILE A 69 -6.84 -7.71 3.45
C ILE A 69 -6.08 -9.03 3.44
N SER A 70 -5.48 -9.36 2.29
CA SER A 70 -4.64 -10.55 2.14
C SER A 70 -3.61 -10.64 3.27
N ARG A 71 -3.31 -11.86 3.76
CA ARG A 71 -2.31 -12.11 4.81
C ARG A 71 -0.97 -11.42 4.57
N LYS A 72 -0.56 -11.28 3.30
CA LYS A 72 0.65 -10.53 2.90
C LYS A 72 0.51 -9.02 3.13
N GLY A 73 -0.67 -8.47 2.88
CA GLY A 73 -1.02 -7.08 3.20
C GLY A 73 -1.05 -6.82 4.70
N LYS A 74 -1.60 -7.74 5.50
CA LYS A 74 -1.56 -7.63 6.97
C LYS A 74 -0.11 -7.54 7.48
N ARG A 75 0.74 -8.51 7.12
CA ARG A 75 2.16 -8.57 7.52
C ARG A 75 2.94 -7.31 7.16
N ALA A 76 2.63 -6.74 6.02
CA ALA A 76 3.41 -5.62 5.54
C ALA A 76 2.90 -4.26 6.00
N ALA A 77 1.61 -4.14 6.29
CA ALA A 77 1.12 -3.03 7.10
C ALA A 77 1.77 -3.05 8.49
N THR A 78 1.91 -4.23 9.12
CA THR A 78 2.69 -4.35 10.37
C THR A 78 4.15 -3.96 10.19
N ALA A 79 4.80 -4.36 9.08
CA ALA A 79 6.18 -3.95 8.80
C ALA A 79 6.32 -2.43 8.60
N ALA A 80 5.41 -1.80 7.88
CA ALA A 80 5.39 -0.34 7.69
C ALA A 80 5.15 0.40 9.00
N PHE A 81 4.22 -0.08 9.84
CA PHE A 81 4.00 0.46 11.17
C PHE A 81 5.21 0.29 12.09
N ALA A 82 5.86 -0.87 12.05
CA ALA A 82 7.08 -1.12 12.82
C ALA A 82 8.22 -0.19 12.38
N LEU A 83 8.40 0.01 11.08
CA LEU A 83 9.41 0.92 10.54
C LEU A 83 9.13 2.38 10.91
N SER A 84 7.87 2.82 10.81
CA SER A 84 7.46 4.17 11.20
C SER A 84 7.63 4.40 12.72
N ALA A 85 7.31 3.41 13.55
CA ALA A 85 7.55 3.46 14.98
C ALA A 85 9.05 3.52 15.32
N LEU A 86 9.88 2.69 14.67
CA LEU A 86 11.34 2.72 14.83
C LEU A 86 11.93 4.08 14.47
N LEU A 87 11.55 4.64 13.32
CA LEU A 87 12.01 5.97 12.91
C LEU A 87 11.51 7.06 13.87
N GLY A 88 10.28 6.96 14.35
CA GLY A 88 9.73 7.86 15.37
C GLY A 88 10.46 7.79 16.72
N ILE A 89 10.98 6.62 17.11
CA ILE A 89 11.78 6.47 18.33
C ILE A 89 13.18 7.05 18.17
N VAL A 90 13.79 6.89 16.99
CA VAL A 90 15.18 7.33 16.75
C VAL A 90 15.28 8.83 16.48
N PHE A 91 14.33 9.42 15.74
CA PHE A 91 14.46 10.79 15.23
C PHE A 91 13.57 11.82 15.93
N VAL A 92 12.61 11.42 16.78
CA VAL A 92 11.64 12.34 17.41
C VAL A 92 11.85 12.41 18.92
N SER A 93 11.87 13.63 19.46
CA SER A 93 12.00 13.89 20.89
C SER A 93 10.77 13.42 21.68
N TRP A 94 11.00 12.99 22.92
CA TRP A 94 9.94 12.68 23.87
C TRP A 94 9.04 13.91 24.09
N PRO A 95 7.69 13.81 24.08
CA PRO A 95 6.85 12.59 24.01
C PRO A 95 6.32 12.26 22.61
N PHE A 96 6.62 13.06 21.59
CA PHE A 96 5.99 12.92 20.26
C PHE A 96 6.37 11.61 19.55
N SER A 97 7.46 10.97 19.97
CA SER A 97 7.85 9.61 19.59
C SER A 97 6.76 8.55 19.86
N LEU A 98 5.89 8.75 20.85
CA LEU A 98 4.81 7.81 21.21
C LEU A 98 3.66 7.79 20.20
N VAL A 99 3.52 8.84 19.39
CA VAL A 99 2.43 8.98 18.42
C VAL A 99 2.45 7.86 17.34
N PRO A 100 3.57 7.62 16.63
CA PRO A 100 3.63 6.51 15.67
C PRO A 100 3.52 5.13 16.33
N VAL A 101 3.96 4.96 17.58
CA VAL A 101 3.82 3.71 18.33
C VAL A 101 2.34 3.43 18.64
N ALA A 102 1.60 4.43 19.13
CA ALA A 102 0.17 4.31 19.38
C ALA A 102 -0.62 4.02 18.08
N ALA A 103 -0.28 4.72 16.99
CA ALA A 103 -0.88 4.48 15.69
C ALA A 103 -0.62 3.05 15.17
N ALA A 104 0.58 2.52 15.39
CA ALA A 104 0.94 1.14 15.03
C ALA A 104 0.10 0.10 15.81
N PHE A 105 -0.11 0.31 17.11
CA PHE A 105 -0.93 -0.59 17.93
C PHE A 105 -2.41 -0.57 17.53
N ILE A 106 -2.98 0.61 17.34
CA ILE A 106 -4.40 0.78 16.95
C ILE A 106 -4.62 0.25 15.52
N GLY A 107 -3.74 0.61 14.59
CA GLY A 107 -3.81 0.15 13.20
C GLY A 107 -3.59 -1.36 13.09
N GLY A 108 -2.62 -1.91 13.82
CA GLY A 108 -2.31 -3.34 13.82
C GLY A 108 -3.48 -4.21 14.32
N THR A 109 -4.09 -3.81 15.45
CA THR A 109 -5.23 -4.53 16.04
C THR A 109 -6.45 -4.51 15.12
N TRP A 110 -6.75 -3.36 14.49
CA TRP A 110 -7.85 -3.24 13.54
C TRP A 110 -7.62 -4.04 12.24
N ILE A 111 -6.39 -4.04 11.72
CA ILE A 111 -6.03 -4.81 10.51
C ILE A 111 -6.15 -6.31 10.76
N TRP A 112 -5.80 -6.78 11.96
CA TRP A 112 -5.93 -8.19 12.30
C TRP A 112 -7.38 -8.65 12.45
N GLY A 113 -8.27 -7.76 12.92
CA GLY A 113 -9.71 -8.03 13.04
C GLY A 113 -10.49 -8.07 11.72
N ARG A 114 -9.88 -7.68 10.58
CA ARG A 114 -10.55 -7.72 9.27
C ARG A 114 -10.53 -9.15 8.67
N PRO A 115 -11.67 -9.63 8.12
CA PRO A 115 -11.73 -10.94 7.45
C PRO A 115 -10.82 -10.98 6.21
N GLU A 116 -10.38 -12.19 5.86
CA GLU A 116 -9.35 -12.51 4.87
C GLU A 116 -9.85 -12.97 3.51
#